data_AF-A0A9P7F510-F1
#
_entry.id   AF-A0A9P7F510-F1
#
_cell.length_a   1.000
_cell.length_b   1.000
_cell.length_c   1.000
_cell.angle_alpha   90.00
_cell.angle_beta   90.00
_cell.angle_gamma   90.00
#
_symmetry.space_group_name_H-M   'P 1'
#
loop_
_entity.id
_entity.type
_entity.pdbx_description
1 polymer ?
#
loop_
_entity_poly.entity_id
_entity_poly.type
_entity_poly.pdbx_seq_one_letter_code
_entity_poly.pdbx_strand_id
1 'polypeptide(L)'
;IMRQTSHMGGELKTKMCGLTASFFSFHASQSMVAIKGNCDLAEALKEGSSFVFKDWENKSGIYKSDLIQSGINDMWFTNCISEGIIYTKYFDPLPVKILALVLTVVS
;
A
#
# COMPACT_ATOMS: atom_id res chain seq x y z
N ILE A 1 -6.44 -5.35 -23.03
CA ILE A 1 -5.60 -5.56 -21.83
C ILE A 1 -5.08 -4.23 -21.25
N MET A 2 -4.61 -3.25 -22.04
CA MET A 2 -4.11 -1.94 -21.51
C MET A 2 -5.17 -0.99 -20.91
N ARG A 3 -6.48 -1.18 -21.17
CA ARG A 3 -7.53 -0.21 -20.76
C ARG A 3 -8.05 -0.41 -19.33
N GLN A 4 -7.71 -1.52 -18.67
CA GLN A 4 -8.13 -1.84 -17.29
C GLN A 4 -7.06 -1.48 -16.26
N THR A 5 -5.78 -1.46 -16.64
CA THR A 5 -4.65 -1.25 -15.72
C THR A 5 -4.57 0.18 -15.17
N SER A 6 -4.96 1.20 -15.95
CA SER A 6 -5.02 2.59 -15.46
C SER A 6 -6.15 2.80 -14.45
N HIS A 7 -7.30 2.15 -14.66
CA HIS A 7 -8.42 2.18 -13.71
C HIS A 7 -8.04 1.48 -12.39
N MET A 8 -7.51 0.26 -12.48
CA MET A 8 -7.04 -0.49 -11.30
C MET A 8 -5.92 0.25 -10.56
N GLY A 9 -5.00 0.89 -11.27
CA GLY A 9 -3.93 1.68 -10.65
C GLY A 9 -4.46 2.90 -9.89
N GLY A 10 -5.45 3.62 -10.46
CA GLY A 10 -6.08 4.76 -9.79
C GLY A 10 -6.88 4.36 -8.55
N GLU A 11 -7.64 3.26 -8.65
CA GLU A 11 -8.39 2.70 -7.53
C GLU A 11 -7.45 2.24 -6.41
N LEU A 12 -6.44 1.43 -6.75
CA LEU A 12 -5.46 0.95 -5.80
C LEU A 12 -4.71 2.11 -5.13
N LYS A 13 -4.31 3.13 -5.89
CA LYS A 13 -3.65 4.32 -5.33
C LYS A 13 -4.54 5.03 -4.32
N THR A 14 -5.85 5.16 -4.60
CA THR A 14 -6.79 5.80 -3.68
C THR A 14 -6.92 5.03 -2.37
N LYS A 15 -7.08 3.70 -2.46
CA LYS A 15 -7.13 2.79 -1.31
C LYS A 15 -5.84 2.82 -0.49
N MET A 16 -4.70 2.68 -1.17
CA MET A 16 -3.38 2.70 -0.53
C MET A 16 -3.07 4.04 0.12
N CYS A 17 -3.48 5.17 -0.46
CA CYS A 17 -3.30 6.49 0.15
C CYS A 17 -4.00 6.57 1.52
N GLY A 18 -5.27 6.13 1.60
CA GLY A 18 -6.02 6.09 2.85
C GLY A 18 -5.40 5.13 3.88
N LEU A 19 -5.02 3.92 3.44
CA LEU A 19 -4.36 2.94 4.30
C LEU A 19 -3.01 3.44 4.82
N THR A 20 -2.17 4.01 3.96
CA THR A 20 -0.84 4.55 4.32
C THR A 20 -0.97 5.69 5.32
N ALA A 21 -1.92 6.61 5.09
CA ALA A 21 -2.18 7.72 5.99
C ALA A 21 -2.57 7.23 7.39
N SER A 22 -3.48 6.25 7.47
CA SER A 22 -3.89 5.66 8.75
C SER A 22 -2.78 4.84 9.40
N PHE A 23 -2.02 4.07 8.61
CA PHE A 23 -1.01 3.13 9.11
C PHE A 23 0.19 3.85 9.74
N PHE A 24 0.68 4.92 9.10
CA PHE A 24 1.79 5.72 9.61
C PHE A 24 1.35 6.95 10.41
N SER A 25 0.05 7.10 10.69
CA SER A 25 -0.51 8.21 11.47
C SER A 25 -0.25 9.60 10.88
N PHE A 26 -0.38 9.74 9.55
CA PHE A 26 -0.37 11.05 8.91
C PHE A 26 -1.53 11.92 9.43
N HIS A 27 -1.23 13.17 9.78
CA HIS A 27 -2.21 14.06 10.39
C HIS A 27 -2.96 14.87 9.32
N ALA A 28 -4.30 14.88 9.36
CA ALA A 28 -5.13 15.68 8.44
C ALA A 28 -5.17 17.20 8.76
N SER A 29 -4.33 17.66 9.70
CA SER A 29 -4.34 19.06 10.16
C SER A 29 -3.59 19.94 9.17
N GLN A 30 -4.10 21.14 8.95
CA GLN A 30 -3.45 22.16 8.11
C GLN A 30 -2.47 23.05 8.89
N SER A 31 -2.21 22.75 10.16
CA SER A 31 -1.22 23.49 10.94
C SER A 31 0.19 23.29 10.37
N MET A 32 1.02 24.32 10.42
CA MET A 32 2.41 24.26 9.92
C MET A 32 3.23 23.15 10.59
N VAL A 33 2.97 22.89 11.88
CA VAL A 33 3.62 21.79 12.63
C VAL A 33 3.22 20.43 12.09
N ALA A 34 1.93 20.20 11.85
CA ALA A 34 1.43 18.95 11.28
C ALA A 34 1.93 18.72 9.85
N ILE A 35 1.95 19.78 9.02
CA ILE A 35 2.48 19.72 7.66
C ILE A 35 3.96 19.31 7.69
N LYS A 36 4.76 19.98 8.52
CA LYS A 36 6.18 19.64 8.67
C LYS A 36 6.39 18.20 9.15
N GLY A 37 5.66 17.76 10.18
CA GLY A 37 5.75 16.39 10.69
C GLY A 37 5.38 15.34 9.64
N ASN A 38 4.32 15.58 8.86
CA ASN A 38 3.95 14.70 7.75
C ASN A 38 5.02 14.67 6.65
N CYS A 39 5.64 15.80 6.32
CA CYS A 39 6.74 15.85 5.35
C CYS A 39 7.96 15.08 5.85
N ASP A 40 8.38 15.31 7.10
CA ASP A 40 9.52 14.63 7.72
C ASP A 40 9.28 13.10 7.77
N LEU A 41 8.07 12.68 8.12
CA LEU A 41 7.65 11.27 8.10
C LEU A 41 7.68 10.69 6.67
N ALA A 42 7.15 11.40 5.68
CA ALA A 42 7.16 10.93 4.29
C ALA A 42 8.58 10.72 3.77
N GLU A 43 9.51 11.62 4.09
CA GLU A 43 10.92 11.47 3.70
C GLU A 43 11.59 10.29 4.42
N ALA A 44 11.32 10.11 5.73
CA ALA A 44 11.80 8.94 6.47
C ALA A 44 11.30 7.60 5.89
N LEU A 45 10.05 7.56 5.44
CA LEU A 45 9.47 6.36 4.82
C LEU A 45 10.03 6.07 3.42
N LYS A 46 10.37 7.10 2.65
CA LYS A 46 11.04 6.96 1.34
C LYS A 46 12.47 6.47 1.48
N GLU A 47 13.18 6.91 2.52
CA GLU A 47 14.55 6.51 2.78
C GLU A 47 14.67 4.98 2.90
N GLY A 48 15.36 4.36 1.93
CA GLY A 48 15.48 2.90 1.84
C GLY A 48 14.16 2.14 1.68
N SER A 49 13.10 2.80 1.20
CA SER A 49 11.75 2.24 1.09
C SER A 49 11.24 1.63 2.41
N SER A 50 11.46 2.34 3.53
CA SER A 50 11.19 1.84 4.89
C SER A 50 9.75 1.31 5.09
N PHE A 51 8.78 1.79 4.29
CA PHE A 51 7.40 1.32 4.33
C PHE A 51 7.20 -0.18 4.01
N VAL A 52 8.17 -0.85 3.37
CA VAL A 52 8.06 -2.28 3.02
C VAL A 52 8.36 -3.21 4.21
N PHE A 53 8.98 -2.69 5.27
CA PHE A 53 9.41 -3.49 6.41
C PHE A 53 8.27 -3.69 7.41
N LYS A 54 8.24 -4.85 8.06
CA LYS A 54 7.32 -5.11 9.19
C LYS A 54 7.59 -4.16 10.35
N ASP A 55 8.88 -3.99 10.66
CA ASP A 55 9.37 -3.00 11.61
C ASP A 55 10.25 -2.03 10.83
N TRP A 56 9.68 -0.88 10.49
CA TRP A 56 10.32 0.11 9.64
C TRP A 56 11.38 0.94 10.38
N GLU A 57 11.30 1.02 11.72
CA GLU A 57 12.30 1.70 12.55
C GLU A 57 13.59 0.87 12.61
N ASN A 58 13.47 -0.44 12.86
CA ASN A 58 14.61 -1.36 12.90
C ASN A 58 14.95 -1.98 11.53
N LYS A 59 14.23 -1.59 10.47
CA LYS A 59 14.34 -2.11 9.10
C LYS A 59 14.37 -3.65 9.04
N SER A 60 13.45 -4.30 9.76
CA SER A 60 13.36 -5.76 9.84
C SER A 60 12.11 -6.31 9.15
N GLY A 61 12.22 -7.50 8.55
CA GLY A 61 11.12 -8.15 7.85
C GLY A 61 10.71 -7.43 6.55
N ILE A 62 11.62 -7.36 5.58
CA ILE A 62 11.35 -6.78 4.25
C ILE A 62 10.15 -7.46 3.57
N TYR A 63 9.29 -6.65 2.94
CA TYR A 63 8.01 -7.05 2.31
C TYR A 63 6.98 -7.72 3.24
N LYS A 64 7.17 -7.59 4.56
CA LYS A 64 6.25 -8.12 5.58
C LYS A 64 5.48 -7.01 6.32
N SER A 65 5.47 -5.80 5.76
CA SER A 65 4.63 -4.71 6.26
C SER A 65 3.14 -5.08 6.16
N ASP A 66 2.41 -4.91 7.26
CA ASP A 66 0.97 -5.16 7.30
C ASP A 66 0.20 -4.23 6.34
N LEU A 67 0.80 -3.09 5.95
CA LEU A 67 0.28 -2.20 4.92
C LEU A 67 0.14 -2.91 3.56
N ILE A 68 1.12 -3.73 3.16
CA ILE A 68 1.12 -4.44 1.88
C ILE A 68 -0.03 -5.45 1.86
N GLN A 69 -0.16 -6.25 2.93
CA GLN A 69 -1.23 -7.23 3.06
C GLN A 69 -2.60 -6.55 3.12
N SER A 70 -2.73 -5.44 3.85
CA SER A 70 -3.97 -4.66 3.94
C SER A 70 -4.38 -4.13 2.58
N GLY A 71 -3.43 -3.63 1.77
CA GLY A 71 -3.68 -3.19 0.40
C GLY A 71 -4.15 -4.31 -0.53
N ILE A 72 -3.52 -5.48 -0.45
CA ILE A 72 -3.93 -6.66 -1.22
C ILE A 72 -5.34 -7.08 -0.83
N ASN A 73 -5.62 -7.11 0.47
CA ASN A 73 -6.93 -7.51 0.98
C ASN A 73 -8.03 -6.52 0.57
N ASP A 74 -7.79 -5.21 0.73
CA ASP A 74 -8.78 -4.18 0.40
C ASP A 74 -9.06 -4.06 -1.11
N MET A 75 -8.11 -4.44 -1.96
CA MET A 75 -8.28 -4.39 -3.41
C MET A 75 -8.85 -5.69 -3.99
N TRP A 76 -8.37 -6.85 -3.56
CA TRP A 76 -8.70 -8.13 -4.21
C TRP A 76 -9.39 -9.16 -3.33
N PHE A 77 -9.47 -8.97 -2.01
CA PHE A 77 -10.02 -9.98 -1.07
C PHE A 77 -11.00 -9.41 -0.03
N THR A 78 -11.63 -8.26 -0.29
CA THR A 78 -12.54 -7.62 0.68
C THR A 78 -13.73 -8.50 1.03
N ASN A 79 -14.32 -9.18 0.04
CA ASN A 79 -15.56 -9.96 0.18
C ASN A 79 -15.50 -11.28 -0.61
N CYS A 80 -16.48 -12.16 -0.39
CA CYS A 80 -16.57 -13.47 -1.07
C CYS A 80 -16.75 -13.40 -2.60
N ILE A 81 -17.16 -12.23 -3.13
CA ILE A 81 -17.31 -11.97 -4.56
C ILE A 81 -16.14 -11.18 -5.15
N SER A 82 -15.11 -10.88 -4.36
CA SER A 82 -13.93 -10.18 -4.85
C SER A 82 -13.14 -11.05 -5.83
N GLU A 83 -12.42 -10.41 -6.75
CA GLU A 83 -11.69 -11.09 -7.83
C GLU A 83 -10.69 -12.12 -7.31
N GLY A 84 -10.02 -11.83 -6.19
CA GLY A 84 -9.07 -12.74 -5.54
C GLY A 84 -9.71 -14.02 -5.03
N ILE A 85 -10.99 -13.98 -4.67
CA ILE A 85 -11.77 -15.15 -4.24
C ILE A 85 -12.32 -15.90 -5.47
N ILE A 86 -13.02 -15.21 -6.36
CA ILE A 86 -13.65 -15.82 -7.55
C ILE A 86 -12.59 -16.48 -8.45
N TYR A 87 -11.44 -15.83 -8.61
CA TYR A 87 -10.37 -16.28 -9.48
C TYR A 87 -9.11 -16.70 -8.72
N THR A 88 -9.27 -17.40 -7.59
CA THR A 88 -8.18 -17.84 -6.69
C THR A 88 -6.98 -18.45 -7.43
N LYS A 89 -7.20 -19.22 -8.51
CA LYS A 89 -6.13 -19.82 -9.33
C LYS A 89 -5.13 -18.82 -9.95
N TYR A 90 -5.49 -17.54 -10.05
CA TYR A 90 -4.60 -16.48 -10.54
C TYR A 90 -3.92 -15.70 -9.40
N PHE A 91 -4.29 -15.96 -8.15
CA PHE A 91 -3.77 -15.32 -6.95
C PHE A 91 -3.03 -16.27 -6.01
N ASP A 92 -2.97 -17.56 -6.35
CA ASP A 92 -2.24 -18.58 -5.60
C ASP A 92 -1.18 -19.27 -6.50
N PRO A 93 0.12 -18.92 -6.37
CA PRO A 93 0.66 -17.87 -5.50
C PRO A 93 0.38 -16.46 -6.04
N LEU A 94 0.47 -15.44 -5.17
CA LEU A 94 0.19 -14.05 -5.56
C LEU A 94 1.14 -13.61 -6.70
N PRO A 95 0.62 -13.09 -7.83
CA PRO A 95 1.47 -12.64 -8.92
C PRO A 95 2.44 -11.54 -8.49
N VAL A 96 3.70 -11.68 -8.86
CA VAL A 96 4.75 -10.66 -8.63
C VAL A 96 4.32 -9.30 -9.20
N LYS A 97 3.56 -9.28 -10.30
CA LYS A 97 3.04 -8.05 -10.90
C LYS A 97 2.08 -7.29 -9.98
N ILE A 98 1.27 -8.01 -9.19
CA ILE A 98 0.36 -7.40 -8.22
C ILE A 98 1.17 -6.79 -7.07
N LEU A 99 2.15 -7.53 -6.54
CA LEU A 99 3.04 -7.01 -5.50
C LEU A 99 3.80 -5.77 -5.98
N ALA A 100 4.37 -5.81 -7.18
CA ALA A 100 5.06 -4.67 -7.78
C ALA A 100 4.13 -3.46 -7.96
N LEU A 101 2.87 -3.69 -8.36
CA LEU A 101 1.88 -2.62 -8.49
C LEU A 101 1.56 -1.98 -7.13
N VAL A 102 1.34 -2.78 -6.08
CA VAL A 102 1.10 -2.29 -4.71
C VAL A 102 2.29 -1.46 -4.21
N LEU A 103 3.51 -1.95 -4.41
CA LEU A 103 4.71 -1.22 -4.01
C LEU A 103 4.86 0.11 -4.78
N THR A 104 4.55 0.09 -6.08
CA THR A 104 4.69 1.27 -6.96
C THR A 104 3.72 2.39 -6.59
N VAL A 105 2.50 2.08 -6.13
CA VAL A 105 1.51 3.12 -5.78
C VAL A 105 1.77 3.78 -4.42
N VAL A 106 2.57 3.13 -3.56
CA VAL A 106 3.00 3.68 -2.26
C VAL A 106 4.28 4.50 -2.38
N SER A 107 5.17 4.10 -3.30
CA SER A 107 6.47 4.73 -3.54
C SER A 107 6.36 6.16 -4.08
#